data_AF-A0A1K1NNZ7-F1
#
_entry.id   AF-A0A1K1NNZ7-F1
#
_cell.length_a   1.000
_cell.length_b   1.000
_cell.length_c   1.000
_cell.angle_alpha   90.00
_cell.angle_beta   90.00
_cell.angle_gamma   90.00
#
_symmetry.space_group_name_H-M   'P 1'
#
loop_
_entity.id
_entity.type
_entity.pdbx_description
1 polymer ?
#
loop_
_entity_poly.entity_id
_entity_poly.type
_entity_poly.pdbx_seq_one_letter_code
_entity_poly.pdbx_strand_id
1 'polypeptide(L)'
;MSYTVYLQKFKNGDPDNIPFDELEKILSSYGIIEKGYSELEFVSNVGEMFEEATFIGNLEDGISGICFNKPSLNDKFSLLIFDLLKIRNTCFFGTDLKFVNSRYEMKTHLPQSLIISIQEEPKVISNAIDNWQLR
;
A
#
# COMPACT_ATOMS: atom_id res chain seq x y z
N MET A 1 -9.55 -17.55 -6.43
CA MET A 1 -9.63 -16.42 -5.48
C MET A 1 -8.63 -15.38 -5.94
N SER A 2 -9.08 -14.16 -6.22
CA SER A 2 -8.18 -13.02 -6.47
C SER A 2 -7.50 -12.64 -5.16
N TYR A 3 -6.19 -12.42 -5.20
CA TYR A 3 -5.44 -11.92 -4.05
C TYR A 3 -5.47 -10.40 -4.06
N THR A 4 -5.61 -9.78 -2.88
CA THR A 4 -5.65 -8.33 -2.72
C THR A 4 -4.64 -7.94 -1.66
N VAL A 5 -3.94 -6.83 -1.91
CA VAL A 5 -2.98 -6.25 -0.98
C VAL A 5 -3.30 -4.80 -0.73
N TYR A 6 -2.89 -4.33 0.44
CA TYR A 6 -3.17 -3.00 0.93
C TYR A 6 -1.88 -2.29 1.26
N LEU A 7 -1.79 -1.03 0.84
CA LEU A 7 -0.89 -0.06 1.41
C LEU A 7 -1.73 0.88 2.26
N GLN A 8 -1.46 0.97 3.56
CA GLN A 8 -2.26 1.82 4.44
C GLN A 8 -1.37 2.57 5.44
N LYS A 9 -1.76 3.81 5.73
CA LYS A 9 -1.13 4.64 6.74
C LYS A 9 -1.87 4.52 8.07
N PHE A 10 -1.10 4.37 9.14
CA PHE A 10 -1.63 4.34 10.50
C PHE A 10 -0.90 5.33 11.39
N LYS A 11 -1.60 5.86 12.39
CA LYS A 11 -1.00 6.69 13.42
C LYS A 11 -1.72 6.44 14.72
N ASN A 12 -0.96 6.05 15.74
CA ASN A 12 -1.44 5.78 17.09
C ASN A 12 -2.56 4.73 17.16
N GLY A 13 -2.56 3.76 16.25
CA GLY A 13 -3.54 2.67 16.22
C GLY A 13 -4.74 2.90 15.30
N ASP A 14 -4.87 4.09 14.70
CA ASP A 14 -5.98 4.45 13.81
C ASP A 14 -5.49 4.71 12.37
N PRO A 15 -6.34 4.51 11.35
CA PRO A 15 -6.06 4.97 9.99
C PRO A 15 -5.76 6.47 9.98
N ASP A 16 -4.71 6.86 9.27
CA ASP A 16 -4.29 8.27 9.16
C ASP A 16 -4.20 8.69 7.70
N ASN A 17 -4.31 9.99 7.45
CA ASN A 17 -4.34 10.53 6.10
C ASN A 17 -2.94 10.59 5.50
N ILE A 18 -2.83 10.07 4.28
CA ILE A 18 -1.69 10.23 3.38
C ILE A 18 -1.81 11.61 2.72
N PRO A 19 -0.78 12.47 2.82
CA PRO A 19 -0.74 13.73 2.07
C PRO A 19 -0.84 13.44 0.57
N PHE A 20 -1.85 14.02 -0.10
CA PHE A 20 -2.11 13.74 -1.51
C PHE A 20 -0.95 14.15 -2.42
N ASP A 21 -0.26 15.23 -2.09
CA ASP A 21 0.92 15.72 -2.81
C ASP A 21 2.11 14.74 -2.73
N GLU A 22 2.35 14.12 -1.56
CA GLU A 22 3.37 13.06 -1.44
C GLU A 22 2.98 11.83 -2.26
N LEU A 23 1.69 11.47 -2.24
CA LEU A 23 1.15 10.32 -2.96
C LEU A 23 1.24 10.51 -4.48
N GLU A 24 0.77 11.64 -4.98
CA GLU A 24 0.81 12.02 -6.40
C GLU A 24 2.25 12.10 -6.92
N LYS A 25 3.17 12.67 -6.12
CA LYS A 25 4.58 12.73 -6.47
C LYS A 25 5.21 11.36 -6.70
N ILE A 26 4.84 10.36 -5.90
CA ILE A 26 5.33 8.98 -6.08
C ILE A 26 4.62 8.32 -7.26
N LEU A 27 3.29 8.35 -7.28
CA LEU A 27 2.47 7.63 -8.26
C LEU A 27 2.64 8.15 -9.71
N SER A 28 2.91 9.44 -9.89
CA SER A 28 3.16 10.03 -11.21
C SER A 28 4.34 9.42 -11.97
N SER A 29 5.27 8.75 -11.28
CA SER A 29 6.37 8.01 -11.90
C SER A 29 5.96 6.64 -12.45
N TYR A 30 4.78 6.14 -12.07
CA TYR A 30 4.29 4.79 -12.36
C TYR A 30 2.94 4.77 -13.11
N GLY A 31 2.24 5.91 -13.16
CA GLY A 31 0.89 5.97 -13.68
C GLY A 31 0.23 7.31 -13.42
N ILE A 32 -1.10 7.30 -13.45
CA ILE A 32 -1.94 8.47 -13.22
C ILE A 32 -3.04 8.14 -12.22
N ILE A 33 -3.46 9.15 -11.47
CA ILE A 33 -4.63 9.08 -10.59
C ILE A 33 -5.81 9.62 -11.38
N GLU A 34 -6.85 8.82 -11.55
CA GLU A 34 -8.06 9.19 -12.26
C GLU A 34 -9.28 9.08 -11.37
N LYS A 35 -10.32 9.84 -11.71
CA LYS A 35 -11.63 9.69 -11.08
C LYS A 35 -12.38 8.57 -11.80
N GLY A 36 -12.49 7.43 -11.15
CA GLY A 36 -13.32 6.32 -11.60
C GLY A 36 -14.81 6.60 -11.45
N TYR A 37 -15.62 5.56 -11.60
CA TYR A 37 -17.08 5.70 -11.55
C TYR A 37 -17.60 6.09 -10.16
N SER A 38 -17.00 5.54 -9.10
CA SER A 38 -17.39 5.81 -7.70
C SER A 38 -16.24 6.31 -6.83
N GLU A 39 -15.01 5.96 -7.15
CA GLU A 39 -13.83 6.21 -6.32
C GLU A 39 -12.67 6.75 -7.16
N LEU A 40 -11.63 7.24 -6.49
CA LEU A 40 -10.36 7.49 -7.17
C LEU A 40 -9.71 6.14 -7.49
N GLU A 41 -9.05 6.08 -8.64
CA GLU A 41 -8.35 4.90 -9.14
C GLU A 41 -6.93 5.26 -9.54
N PHE A 42 -5.99 4.33 -9.35
CA PHE A 42 -4.63 4.45 -9.84
C PHE A 42 -4.44 3.55 -11.07
N VAL A 43 -4.14 4.18 -12.20
CA VAL A 43 -3.94 3.50 -13.48
C VAL A 43 -2.45 3.47 -13.80
N SER A 44 -1.87 2.28 -13.83
CA SER A 44 -0.47 2.06 -14.21
C SER A 44 -0.25 2.43 -15.68
N ASN A 45 0.81 3.20 -15.96
CA ASN A 45 1.31 3.41 -17.32
C ASN A 45 2.61 2.63 -17.59
N VAL A 46 3.16 1.94 -16.59
CA VAL A 46 4.41 1.17 -16.70
C VAL A 46 4.20 -0.33 -16.81
N GLY A 47 3.13 -0.79 -17.44
CA GLY A 47 2.82 -2.20 -17.66
C GLY A 47 1.88 -2.80 -16.62
N GLU A 48 1.60 -4.09 -16.75
CA GLU A 48 0.59 -4.80 -15.95
C GLU A 48 1.13 -5.11 -14.54
N MET A 49 0.86 -4.22 -13.58
CA MET A 49 1.28 -4.38 -12.18
C MET A 49 0.19 -5.00 -11.29
N PHE A 50 -1.08 -4.78 -11.63
CA PHE A 50 -2.29 -5.22 -10.93
C PHE A 50 -3.47 -5.10 -11.92
N GLU A 51 -4.61 -5.69 -11.60
CA GLU A 51 -5.83 -5.55 -12.42
C GLU A 51 -6.55 -4.23 -12.12
N GLU A 52 -6.59 -3.85 -10.84
CA GLU A 52 -7.27 -2.64 -10.37
C GLU A 52 -6.56 -2.12 -9.12
N ALA A 53 -6.49 -0.79 -8.97
CA ALA A 53 -6.02 -0.15 -7.76
C ALA A 53 -6.94 1.00 -7.35
N THR A 54 -7.57 0.89 -6.18
CA THR A 54 -8.52 1.87 -5.65
C THR A 54 -8.00 2.53 -4.37
N PHE A 55 -8.32 3.80 -4.18
CA PHE A 55 -7.93 4.51 -2.96
C PHE A 55 -8.91 4.24 -1.81
N ILE A 56 -8.38 4.10 -0.61
CA ILE A 56 -9.19 3.96 0.61
C ILE A 56 -9.44 5.36 1.18
N GLY A 57 -10.69 5.82 1.09
CA GLY A 57 -11.09 7.18 1.42
C GLY A 57 -11.31 8.03 0.17
N ASN A 58 -11.35 9.35 0.32
CA ASN A 58 -11.61 10.27 -0.78
C ASN A 58 -10.87 11.61 -0.56
N LEU A 59 -11.00 12.56 -1.50
CA LEU A 59 -10.31 13.85 -1.38
C LEU A 59 -10.88 14.78 -0.31
N GLU A 60 -12.12 14.56 0.14
CA GLU A 60 -12.81 15.38 1.15
C GLU A 60 -12.43 14.92 2.57
N ASP A 61 -12.50 13.62 2.83
CA ASP A 61 -12.23 13.00 4.14
C ASP A 61 -10.75 12.61 4.31
N GLY A 62 -10.01 12.55 3.19
CA GLY A 62 -8.62 12.13 3.12
C GLY A 62 -8.46 10.68 2.65
N ILE A 63 -7.31 10.43 2.04
CA ILE A 63 -6.91 9.10 1.57
C ILE A 63 -6.05 8.47 2.66
N SER A 64 -6.45 7.30 3.16
CA SER A 64 -5.68 6.57 4.18
C SER A 64 -4.84 5.43 3.59
N GLY A 65 -5.09 5.03 2.34
CA GLY A 65 -4.39 3.93 1.72
C GLY A 65 -4.78 3.67 0.27
N ILE A 66 -4.24 2.58 -0.28
CA ILE A 66 -4.52 2.06 -1.61
C ILE A 66 -4.71 0.55 -1.50
N CYS A 67 -5.76 0.05 -2.14
CA CYS A 67 -6.03 -1.36 -2.36
C CYS A 67 -5.56 -1.74 -3.77
N PHE A 68 -4.82 -2.84 -3.91
CA PHE A 68 -4.41 -3.38 -5.21
C PHE A 68 -4.98 -4.79 -5.38
N ASN A 69 -5.82 -4.95 -6.39
CA ASN A 69 -6.48 -6.21 -6.75
C ASN A 69 -5.65 -6.98 -7.79
N LYS A 70 -5.43 -8.27 -7.52
CA LYS A 70 -4.61 -9.18 -8.34
C LYS A 70 -3.23 -8.59 -8.69
N PRO A 71 -2.43 -8.22 -7.68
CA PRO A 71 -1.07 -7.75 -7.92
C PRO A 71 -0.26 -8.81 -8.66
N SER A 72 0.45 -8.37 -9.69
CA SER A 72 1.38 -9.19 -10.46
C SER A 72 2.65 -9.48 -9.66
N LEU A 73 3.34 -10.56 -10.01
CA LEU A 73 4.64 -10.92 -9.43
C LEU A 73 5.80 -10.34 -10.25
N ASN A 74 5.76 -9.05 -10.55
CA ASN A 74 6.82 -8.38 -11.30
C ASN A 74 7.59 -7.35 -10.46
N ASP A 75 8.82 -7.05 -10.89
CA ASP A 75 9.71 -6.12 -10.17
C ASP A 75 9.14 -4.71 -10.10
N LYS A 76 8.30 -4.30 -11.05
CA LYS A 76 7.73 -2.95 -11.09
C LYS A 76 6.72 -2.73 -9.97
N PHE A 77 5.88 -3.73 -9.68
CA PHE A 77 4.97 -3.66 -8.54
C PHE A 77 5.75 -3.63 -7.22
N SER A 78 6.79 -4.45 -7.08
CA SER A 78 7.68 -4.40 -5.91
C SER A 78 8.33 -3.02 -5.76
N LEU A 79 8.81 -2.40 -6.84
CA LEU A 79 9.38 -1.04 -6.83
C LEU A 79 8.35 0.02 -6.44
N LEU A 80 7.14 -0.02 -7.02
CA LEU A 80 6.02 0.88 -6.69
C LEU A 80 5.71 0.84 -5.18
N ILE A 81 5.49 -0.36 -4.63
CA ILE A 81 5.18 -0.52 -3.21
C ILE A 81 6.33 -0.02 -2.34
N PHE A 82 7.58 -0.27 -2.74
CA PHE A 82 8.75 0.18 -1.99
C PHE A 82 8.86 1.71 -1.96
N ASP A 83 8.53 2.37 -3.07
CA ASP A 83 8.48 3.83 -3.15
C ASP A 83 7.32 4.43 -2.36
N LEU A 84 6.14 3.80 -2.38
CA LEU A 84 5.00 4.22 -1.57
C LEU A 84 5.30 4.09 -0.06
N LEU A 85 6.02 3.05 0.35
CA LEU A 85 6.45 2.86 1.73
C LEU A 85 7.47 3.91 2.22
N LYS A 86 7.95 4.81 1.35
CA LYS A 86 8.73 6.00 1.76
C LYS A 86 7.88 7.00 2.52
N ILE A 87 6.56 6.99 2.33
CA ILE A 87 5.62 7.81 3.10
C ILE A 87 5.63 7.30 4.54
N ARG A 88 5.89 8.20 5.50
CA ARG A 88 5.99 7.79 6.90
C ARG A 88 4.70 7.16 7.40
N ASN A 89 4.89 6.18 8.26
CA ASN A 89 3.86 5.41 8.93
C ASN A 89 2.92 4.62 8.01
N THR A 90 3.38 4.28 6.81
CA THR A 90 2.69 3.35 5.92
C THR A 90 3.20 1.93 6.12
N CYS A 91 2.30 0.96 5.95
CA CYS A 91 2.64 -0.45 5.87
C CYS A 91 1.92 -1.10 4.69
N PHE A 92 2.45 -2.24 4.27
CA PHE A 92 1.99 -3.04 3.15
C PHE A 92 1.69 -4.45 3.63
N PHE A 93 0.48 -4.96 3.36
CA PHE A 93 0.03 -6.25 3.85
C PHE A 93 -1.01 -6.89 2.92
N GLY A 94 -1.12 -8.21 2.97
CA GLY A 94 -2.15 -8.95 2.24
C GLY A 94 -3.41 -9.20 3.03
N THR A 95 -4.51 -9.56 2.35
CA THR A 95 -5.78 -9.96 3.00
C THR A 95 -5.63 -11.10 4.01
N ASP A 96 -4.63 -11.96 3.86
CA ASP A 96 -4.37 -13.10 4.74
C ASP A 96 -3.44 -12.77 5.92
N LEU A 97 -2.95 -11.53 6.01
CA LEU A 97 -2.06 -11.04 7.07
C LEU A 97 -0.84 -11.93 7.34
N LYS A 98 -0.39 -12.67 6.31
CA LYS A 98 0.82 -13.48 6.38
C LYS A 98 2.10 -12.65 6.39
N PHE A 99 2.02 -11.41 5.93
CA PHE A 99 3.12 -10.47 5.97
C PHE A 99 2.59 -9.07 6.28
N VAL A 100 3.43 -8.28 6.94
CA VAL A 100 3.26 -6.83 7.08
C VAL A 100 4.63 -6.20 6.91
N ASN A 101 4.81 -5.44 5.83
CA ASN A 101 6.07 -4.82 5.47
C ASN A 101 5.98 -3.30 5.62
N SER A 102 7.05 -2.67 6.06
CA SER A 102 7.14 -1.21 6.22
C SER A 102 8.57 -0.74 6.01
N ARG A 103 8.78 0.54 5.71
CA ARG A 103 10.14 1.11 5.57
C ARG A 103 10.70 1.68 6.87
N TYR A 104 9.83 1.86 7.85
CA TYR A 104 10.14 2.44 9.16
C TYR A 104 9.51 1.58 10.26
N GLU A 105 10.01 1.70 11.48
CA GLU A 105 9.40 1.01 12.63
C GLU A 105 7.93 1.43 12.81
N MET A 106 7.05 0.45 13.00
CA MET A 106 5.59 0.63 12.97
C MET A 106 4.88 0.07 14.20
N LYS A 107 5.58 -0.65 15.10
CA LYS A 107 4.95 -1.35 16.25
C LYS A 107 4.05 -0.47 17.12
N THR A 108 4.35 0.82 17.25
CA THR A 108 3.55 1.78 18.06
C THR A 108 2.44 2.49 17.28
N HIS A 109 2.34 2.28 15.97
CA HIS A 109 1.37 2.96 15.11
C HIS A 109 0.30 2.03 14.56
N LEU A 110 0.58 0.73 14.47
CA LEU A 110 -0.37 -0.27 13.97
C LEU A 110 -1.58 -0.42 14.90
N PRO A 111 -2.78 -0.65 14.36
CA PRO A 111 -3.95 -1.01 15.15
C PRO A 111 -3.72 -2.30 15.95
N GLN A 112 -4.22 -2.34 17.18
CA GLN A 112 -4.10 -3.52 18.04
C GLN A 112 -4.75 -4.76 17.42
N SER A 113 -5.86 -4.58 16.69
CA SER A 113 -6.55 -5.65 15.96
C SER A 113 -5.66 -6.32 14.91
N LEU A 114 -4.86 -5.51 14.21
CA LEU A 114 -3.90 -5.98 13.21
C LEU A 114 -2.74 -6.71 13.90
N ILE A 115 -2.19 -6.15 14.99
CA ILE A 115 -1.11 -6.77 15.78
C ILE A 115 -1.50 -8.15 16.31
N ILE A 116 -2.76 -8.36 16.71
CA ILE A 116 -3.23 -9.66 17.23
C ILE A 116 -3.39 -10.69 16.10
N SER A 117 -3.65 -10.24 14.88
CA SER A 117 -4.04 -11.10 13.75
C SER A 117 -2.90 -11.44 12.80
N ILE A 118 -1.77 -10.76 12.91
CA ILE A 118 -0.56 -11.04 12.11
C ILE A 118 0.06 -12.37 12.50
N GLN A 119 0.44 -13.15 11.48
CA GLN A 119 1.08 -14.46 11.67
C GLN A 119 2.59 -14.34 11.88
N GLU A 120 3.19 -13.27 11.35
CA GLU A 120 4.61 -12.96 11.43
C GLU A 120 4.80 -11.54 11.97
N GLU A 121 5.92 -11.27 12.65
CA GLU A 121 6.21 -9.92 13.13
C GLU A 121 6.31 -8.93 11.94
N PRO A 122 5.84 -7.67 12.09
CA PRO A 122 6.00 -6.66 11.06
C PRO A 122 7.47 -6.48 10.70
N LYS A 123 7.77 -6.58 9.41
CA LYS A 123 9.13 -6.52 8.90
C LYS A 123 9.44 -5.12 8.39
N VAL A 124 10.56 -4.56 8.86
CA VAL A 124 11.14 -3.36 8.27
C VAL A 124 12.03 -3.76 7.10
N ILE A 125 11.67 -3.31 5.90
CA ILE A 125 12.38 -3.65 4.66
C ILE A 125 13.30 -2.51 4.22
N SER A 126 14.44 -2.87 3.64
CA SER A 126 15.44 -1.92 3.12
C SER A 126 15.58 -1.97 1.60
N ASN A 127 15.02 -2.99 0.93
CA ASN A 127 15.03 -3.11 -0.54
C ASN A 127 13.65 -3.48 -1.09
N ALA A 128 13.40 -3.15 -2.36
CA ALA A 128 12.14 -3.45 -3.03
C ALA A 128 11.88 -4.96 -3.14
N ILE A 129 12.91 -5.77 -3.41
CA ILE A 129 12.76 -7.23 -3.53
C ILE A 129 12.32 -7.92 -2.22
N ASP A 130 12.47 -7.23 -1.08
CA ASP A 130 12.09 -7.76 0.22
C ASP A 130 10.59 -7.62 0.53
N ASN A 131 9.84 -6.84 -0.27
CA ASN A 131 8.48 -6.42 0.04
C ASN A 131 7.38 -7.32 -0.54
N TRP A 132 7.66 -7.93 -1.68
CA TRP A 132 6.70 -8.63 -2.51
C TRP A 132 7.46 -9.73 -3.22
N GLN A 133 7.53 -10.88 -2.56
CA GLN A 133 8.23 -12.03 -3.06
C GLN A 133 7.30 -12.86 -3.93
N LEU A 134 7.78 -13.19 -5.13
CA LEU A 134 7.38 -14.34 -5.92
C LEU A 134 7.33 -15.58 -5.01
N ARG A 135 6.18 -15.93 -4.44
CA ARG A 135 5.95 -17.28 -3.90
C ARG A 135 5.20 -18.10 -4.92
#